data_AF-X0WPV3-F1
#
_entry.id   AF-X0WPV3-F1
#
_cell.length_a   1.000
_cell.length_b   1.000
_cell.length_c   1.000
_cell.angle_alpha   90.00
_cell.angle_beta   90.00
_cell.angle_gamma   90.00
#
_symmetry.space_group_name_H-M   'P 1'
#
loop_
_entity.id
_entity.type
_entity.pdbx_description
1 polymer ?
#
loop_
_entity_poly.entity_id
_entity_poly.type
_entity_poly.pdbx_seq_one_letter_code
_entity_poly.pdbx_strand_id
1 'polypeptide(L)'
;DIGRGQTHKAKIVEMYLRRMTYSEIVRKARHSPGSVKRYVETFGRVVVLWEKGIRSAEEIAYIVGVSERLAREYLALRERYDTVEYRDRLEETARQVRRGLGAAVDGKGGSR
;
A
#
# COMPACT_ATOMS: atom_id res chain seq x y z
N ASP A 1 -7.17 -9.80 18.24
CA ASP A 1 -6.85 -11.13 17.70
C ASP A 1 -6.82 -11.06 16.17
N ILE A 2 -5.63 -11.03 15.55
CA ILE A 2 -5.44 -10.92 14.07
C ILE A 2 -4.42 -12.00 13.61
N GLY A 3 -4.17 -13.02 14.45
CA GLY A 3 -3.07 -13.97 14.26
C GLY A 3 -3.33 -15.11 13.28
N ARG A 4 -4.59 -15.38 12.92
CA ARG A 4 -4.95 -16.46 11.98
C ARG A 4 -5.79 -15.90 10.85
N GLY A 5 -5.14 -15.49 9.75
CA GLY A 5 -5.87 -15.15 8.52
C GLY A 5 -5.34 -13.98 7.70
N GLN A 6 -4.29 -13.26 8.15
CA GLN A 6 -3.72 -12.18 7.34
C GLN A 6 -3.26 -12.70 5.97
N THR A 7 -3.68 -12.06 4.88
CA THR A 7 -3.22 -12.44 3.53
C THR A 7 -1.70 -12.32 3.42
N HIS A 8 -1.11 -13.13 2.54
CA HIS A 8 0.32 -13.02 2.23
C HIS A 8 0.70 -11.64 1.66
N LYS A 9 -0.23 -10.95 1.00
CA LYS A 9 -0.07 -9.58 0.49
C LYS A 9 0.09 -8.57 1.63
N ALA A 10 -0.71 -8.68 2.69
CA ALA A 10 -0.57 -7.85 3.87
C ALA A 10 0.73 -8.13 4.64
N LYS A 11 1.19 -9.38 4.71
CA LYS A 11 2.52 -9.71 5.27
C LYS A 11 3.67 -9.03 4.53
N ILE A 12 3.60 -8.98 3.20
CA ILE A 12 4.62 -8.33 2.36
C ILE A 12 4.66 -6.82 2.63
N VAL A 13 3.50 -6.18 2.70
CA VAL A 13 3.41 -4.76 3.05
C VAL A 13 3.91 -4.51 4.47
N GLU A 14 3.58 -5.38 5.42
CA GLU A 14 4.08 -5.27 6.79
C GLU A 14 5.61 -5.37 6.87
N MET A 15 6.24 -6.25 6.08
CA MET A 15 7.71 -6.31 5.96
C MET A 15 8.29 -4.99 5.43
N TYR A 16 7.64 -4.39 4.43
CA TYR A 16 8.05 -3.09 3.89
C TYR A 16 7.92 -1.96 4.93
N LEU A 17 6.81 -1.94 5.68
CA LEU A 17 6.60 -0.96 6.76
C LEU A 17 7.68 -1.07 7.85
N ARG A 18 8.12 -2.29 8.15
CA ARG A 18 9.26 -2.58 9.05
C ARG A 18 10.63 -2.27 8.44
N ARG A 19 10.68 -1.46 7.40
CA ARG A 19 11.90 -0.98 6.71
C ARG A 19 12.77 -2.08 6.08
N MET A 20 12.21 -3.26 5.80
CA MET A 20 12.90 -4.22 4.93
C MET A 20 13.02 -3.66 3.50
N THR A 21 14.17 -3.86 2.88
CA THR A 21 14.40 -3.49 1.49
C THR A 21 13.62 -4.39 0.53
N TYR A 22 13.36 -3.91 -0.68
CA TYR A 22 12.69 -4.70 -1.73
C TYR A 22 13.38 -6.03 -2.00
N SER A 23 14.72 -6.05 -2.02
CA SER A 23 15.48 -7.27 -2.29
C SER A 23 15.37 -8.29 -1.15
N GLU A 24 15.36 -7.85 0.10
CA GLU A 24 15.11 -8.71 1.26
C GLU A 24 13.70 -9.29 1.24
N ILE A 25 12.70 -8.47 0.92
CA ILE A 25 11.30 -8.90 0.84
C ILE A 25 11.12 -9.92 -0.29
N VAL A 26 11.68 -9.67 -1.47
CA VAL A 26 11.65 -10.61 -2.60
C VAL A 26 12.22 -11.97 -2.20
N ARG A 27 13.39 -11.99 -1.56
CA ARG A 27 14.01 -13.22 -1.05
C ARG A 27 13.14 -13.92 -0.01
N LYS A 28 12.62 -13.18 0.97
CA LYS A 28 11.86 -13.74 2.10
C LYS A 28 10.45 -14.21 1.71
N ALA A 29 9.75 -13.44 0.89
CA ALA A 29 8.36 -13.69 0.51
C ALA A 29 8.23 -14.62 -0.71
N ARG A 30 9.34 -14.91 -1.40
CA ARG A 30 9.39 -15.71 -2.65
C ARG A 30 8.44 -15.16 -3.72
N HIS A 31 8.40 -13.84 -3.84
CA HIS A 31 7.60 -13.12 -4.85
C HIS A 31 8.51 -12.38 -5.82
N SER A 32 8.03 -12.17 -7.05
CA SER A 32 8.73 -11.33 -8.01
C SER A 32 8.81 -9.88 -7.53
N PRO A 33 9.87 -9.12 -7.89
CA PRO A 33 9.98 -7.70 -7.57
C PRO A 33 8.75 -6.89 -7.99
N GLY A 34 8.18 -7.19 -9.17
CA GLY A 34 6.96 -6.55 -9.66
C GLY A 34 5.73 -6.82 -8.79
N SER A 35 5.61 -8.02 -8.21
CA SER A 35 4.51 -8.33 -7.28
C SER A 35 4.65 -7.54 -5.99
N VAL A 36 5.87 -7.49 -5.42
CA VAL A 36 6.14 -6.73 -4.19
C VAL A 36 5.86 -5.25 -4.41
N LYS A 37 6.36 -4.67 -5.51
CA LYS A 37 6.10 -3.28 -5.90
C LYS A 37 4.61 -2.98 -5.99
N ARG A 38 3.85 -3.82 -6.71
CA ARG A 38 2.40 -3.67 -6.83
C ARG A 38 1.69 -3.64 -5.47
N TYR A 39 2.08 -4.52 -4.54
CA TYR A 39 1.44 -4.57 -3.22
C TYR A 39 1.73 -3.33 -2.39
N VAL A 40 2.98 -2.83 -2.42
CA VAL A 40 3.37 -1.59 -1.74
C VAL A 40 2.64 -0.38 -2.34
N GLU A 41 2.56 -0.28 -3.67
CA GLU A 41 1.84 0.79 -4.37
C GLU A 41 0.34 0.77 -4.06
N THR A 42 -0.29 -0.41 -4.09
CA THR A 42 -1.71 -0.55 -3.72
C THR A 42 -1.95 -0.13 -2.27
N PHE A 43 -1.07 -0.51 -1.34
CA PHE A 43 -1.15 -0.04 0.04
C PHE A 43 -1.00 1.49 0.14
N GLY A 44 -0.06 2.10 -0.59
CA GLY A 44 0.08 3.55 -0.63
C GLY A 44 -1.19 4.26 -1.13
N ARG A 45 -1.91 3.68 -2.10
CA ARG A 45 -3.22 4.21 -2.54
C ARG A 45 -4.27 4.15 -1.42
N VAL A 46 -4.28 3.09 -0.61
CA VAL A 46 -5.16 2.99 0.57
C VAL A 46 -4.84 4.10 1.59
N VAL A 47 -3.56 4.35 1.87
CA VAL A 47 -3.14 5.44 2.79
C VAL A 47 -3.61 6.80 2.28
N VAL A 48 -3.40 7.09 0.98
CA VAL A 48 -3.83 8.35 0.37
C VAL A 48 -5.35 8.55 0.42
N LEU A 49 -6.13 7.50 0.18
CA LEU A 49 -7.60 7.58 0.27
C LEU A 49 -8.07 7.82 1.70
N TRP A 50 -7.42 7.18 2.68
CA TRP A 50 -7.70 7.44 4.09
C TRP A 50 -7.41 8.89 4.45
N GLU A 51 -6.28 9.46 4.05
CA GLU A 51 -5.97 10.87 4.33
C GLU A 51 -6.98 11.83 3.68
N LYS A 52 -7.55 11.46 2.54
CA LYS A 52 -8.59 12.21 1.84
C LYS A 52 -9.99 12.12 2.47
N GLY A 53 -10.16 11.40 3.57
CA GLY A 53 -11.45 11.30 4.25
C GLY A 53 -12.27 10.05 3.91
N ILE A 54 -11.80 9.18 3.02
CA ILE A 54 -12.51 7.93 2.71
C ILE A 54 -12.30 6.95 3.86
N ARG A 55 -13.41 6.51 4.48
CA ARG A 55 -13.38 5.62 5.68
C ARG A 55 -13.99 4.24 5.41
N SER A 56 -14.75 4.09 4.33
CA SER A 56 -15.36 2.80 3.97
C SER A 56 -14.32 1.87 3.35
N ALA A 57 -14.13 0.68 3.94
CA ALA A 57 -13.23 -0.33 3.39
C ALA A 57 -13.72 -0.86 2.04
N GLU A 58 -15.04 -0.94 1.83
CA GLU A 58 -15.66 -1.33 0.57
C GLU A 58 -15.39 -0.30 -0.53
N GLU A 59 -15.58 0.98 -0.22
CA GLU A 59 -15.30 2.08 -1.17
C GLU A 59 -13.82 2.13 -1.53
N ILE A 60 -12.93 2.01 -0.55
CA ILE A 60 -11.49 1.92 -0.78
C ILE A 60 -11.16 0.73 -1.68
N ALA A 61 -11.71 -0.44 -1.37
CA ALA A 61 -11.49 -1.66 -2.14
C ALA A 61 -11.91 -1.50 -3.60
N TYR A 62 -13.07 -0.89 -3.84
CA TYR A 62 -13.56 -0.54 -5.17
C TYR A 62 -12.59 0.39 -5.91
N ILE A 63 -12.17 1.50 -5.29
CA ILE A 63 -11.28 2.50 -5.92
C ILE A 63 -9.89 1.91 -6.25
N VAL A 64 -9.32 1.09 -5.36
CA VAL A 64 -7.98 0.52 -5.54
C VAL A 64 -7.96 -0.81 -6.30
N GLY A 65 -9.12 -1.41 -6.56
CA GLY A 65 -9.25 -2.67 -7.30
C GLY A 65 -8.76 -3.88 -6.52
N VAL A 66 -9.12 -4.00 -5.25
CA VAL A 66 -8.81 -5.17 -4.40
C VAL A 66 -10.07 -5.72 -3.74
N SER A 67 -9.96 -6.87 -3.06
CA SER A 67 -11.05 -7.34 -2.23
C SER A 67 -11.21 -6.48 -0.98
N GLU A 68 -12.45 -6.34 -0.50
CA GLU A 68 -12.74 -5.62 0.74
C GLU A 68 -11.93 -6.16 1.93
N ARG A 69 -11.77 -7.48 2.01
CA ARG A 69 -10.91 -8.13 3.01
C ARG A 69 -9.48 -7.61 2.98
N LEU A 70 -8.87 -7.46 1.80
CA LEU A 70 -7.51 -6.94 1.69
C LEU A 70 -7.44 -5.45 2.04
N ALA A 71 -8.46 -4.66 1.66
CA ALA A 71 -8.55 -3.26 2.05
C ALA A 71 -8.62 -3.11 3.58
N ARG A 72 -9.43 -3.94 4.27
CA ARG A 72 -9.49 -3.97 5.74
C ARG A 72 -8.14 -4.33 6.36
N GLU A 73 -7.44 -5.32 5.81
CA GLU A 73 -6.09 -5.67 6.29
C GLU A 73 -5.08 -4.53 6.10
N TYR A 74 -5.15 -3.80 4.98
CA TYR A 74 -4.30 -2.63 4.72
C TYR A 74 -4.66 -1.45 5.64
N LEU A 75 -5.93 -1.18 5.90
CA LEU A 75 -6.35 -0.18 6.88
C LEU A 75 -5.85 -0.52 8.30
N ALA A 76 -5.94 -1.79 8.70
CA ALA A 76 -5.42 -2.25 9.98
C ALA A 76 -3.89 -2.11 10.09
N LEU A 77 -3.15 -2.32 8.98
CA LEU A 77 -1.71 -2.03 8.94
C LEU A 77 -1.45 -0.52 9.05
N ARG A 78 -2.17 0.32 8.31
CA ARG A 78 -2.06 1.78 8.41
C ARG A 78 -2.32 2.26 9.84
N GLU A 79 -3.30 1.71 10.53
CA GLU A 79 -3.60 2.06 11.92
C GLU A 79 -2.49 1.60 12.87
N ARG A 80 -2.08 0.32 12.77
CA ARG A 80 -1.02 -0.25 13.61
C ARG A 80 0.32 0.48 13.50
N TYR A 81 0.66 0.96 12.29
CA TYR A 81 1.93 1.64 12.01
C TYR A 81 1.82 3.17 12.03
N ASP A 82 0.69 3.75 12.44
CA ASP A 82 0.59 5.21 12.70
C ASP A 82 1.18 5.56 14.07
N THR A 83 2.43 5.18 14.26
CA THR A 83 3.24 5.49 15.43
C THR A 83 4.35 6.46 15.04
N VAL A 84 4.95 7.14 16.01
CA VAL A 84 6.06 8.07 15.78
C VAL A 84 7.21 7.40 15.00
N GLU A 85 7.48 6.12 15.26
CA GLU A 85 8.57 5.36 14.63
C GLU A 85 8.36 5.09 13.13
N TYR A 86 7.10 4.90 12.70
CA TYR A 86 6.78 4.42 11.33
C TYR A 86 6.00 5.43 10.49
N ARG A 87 5.61 6.58 11.06
CA ARG A 87 4.84 7.60 10.33
C ARG A 87 5.59 8.15 9.12
N ASP A 88 6.92 8.26 9.19
CA ASP A 88 7.76 8.68 8.07
C ASP A 88 7.67 7.70 6.88
N ARG A 89 7.67 6.39 7.16
CA ARG A 89 7.52 5.33 6.16
C ARG A 89 6.12 5.32 5.54
N LEU A 90 5.07 5.57 6.33
CA LEU A 90 3.70 5.72 5.79
C LEU A 90 3.61 6.90 4.83
N GLU A 91 4.14 8.05 5.23
CA GLU A 91 4.16 9.27 4.41
C GLU A 91 5.04 9.09 3.15
N GLU A 92 6.18 8.41 3.24
CA GLU A 92 6.99 8.04 2.07
C GLU A 92 6.19 7.21 1.07
N THR A 93 5.45 6.19 1.56
CA THR A 93 4.61 5.33 0.74
C THR A 93 3.51 6.13 0.03
N ALA A 94 2.83 7.02 0.77
CA ALA A 94 1.81 7.90 0.21
C ALA A 94 2.38 8.87 -0.85
N ARG A 95 3.56 9.45 -0.58
CA ARG A 95 4.24 10.37 -1.49
C ARG A 95 4.65 9.71 -2.81
N GLN A 96 5.14 8.48 -2.78
CA GLN A 96 5.47 7.73 -4.00
C GLN A 96 4.24 7.57 -4.91
N VAL A 97 3.07 7.27 -4.33
CA VAL A 97 1.81 7.17 -5.07
C VAL A 97 1.36 8.52 -5.62
N ARG A 98 1.41 9.60 -4.83
CA ARG A 98 1.05 10.95 -5.27
C ARG A 98 1.92 11.40 -6.47
N ARG A 99 3.21 11.10 -6.45
CA ARG A 99 4.13 11.36 -7.58
C ARG A 99 3.78 10.55 -8.82
N GLY A 100 3.49 9.26 -8.66
CA GLY A 100 3.07 8.39 -9.77
C GLY A 100 1.74 8.81 -10.40
N LEU A 101 0.78 9.28 -9.58
CA LEU A 101 -0.49 9.82 -10.06
C LEU A 101 -0.29 11.14 -10.83
N GLY A 102 0.55 12.06 -10.33
CA GLY A 102 0.86 13.30 -11.03
C GLY A 102 1.48 13.05 -12.41
N ALA A 103 2.50 12.18 -12.48
CA ALA A 103 3.15 11.83 -13.74
C ALA A 103 2.20 11.18 -14.77
N ALA A 104 1.20 10.42 -14.32
CA ALA A 104 0.20 9.81 -15.20
C ALA A 104 -0.85 10.80 -15.74
N VAL A 105 -1.08 11.91 -15.03
CA VAL A 105 -1.94 13.02 -15.47
C VAL A 105 -1.18 13.90 -16.48
N ASP A 106 0.09 14.20 -16.21
CA ASP A 106 0.94 15.02 -17.08
C ASP A 106 1.34 14.29 -18.38
N GLY A 107 1.41 12.95 -18.35
CA GLY A 107 1.74 12.12 -19.51
C GLY A 107 0.62 11.85 -20.52
N LYS A 108 -0.61 12.36 -20.29
CA LYS A 108 -1.74 12.23 -21.23
C LYS A 108 -1.89 13.39 -22.22
N GLY A 109 -0.86 14.20 -22.40
CA GLY A 109 -0.79 15.27 -23.40
C GLY A 109 0.14 14.94 -24.56
N GLY A 110 -0.13 13.90 -25.35
CA GLY A 110 0.71 13.63 -26.52
C GLY A 110 0.50 12.29 -27.20
N SER A 111 -0.58 12.16 -27.97
CA SER A 111 -0.57 11.37 -29.21
C SER A 111 -1.65 11.95 -30.13
N ARG A 112 -1.21 12.81 -31.05
CA ARG A 112 -1.80 12.96 -32.38
C ARG A 112 -0.90 12.20 -33.34
#